data_AF-A0A3Q9F1P4-F1
#
_entry.id   AF-A0A3Q9F1P4-F1
#
_cell.length_a   1.000
_cell.length_b   1.000
_cell.length_c   1.000
_cell.angle_alpha   90.00
_cell.angle_beta   90.00
_cell.angle_gamma   90.00
#
_symmetry.space_group_name_H-M   'P 1'
#
loop_
_entity.id
_entity.type
_entity.pdbx_description
1 polymer ?
#
loop_
_entity_poly.entity_id
_entity_poly.type
_entity_poly.pdbx_seq_one_letter_code
_entity_poly.pdbx_strand_id
1 'polypeptide(L)' 'MGVSSATIRKWASRGKITRLGTAQRAEYDLDELYRLRQTRDRGAPSRAQTVDDAADSGSD' A
#
# COMPACT_ATOMS: atom_id res chain seq x y z
N MET A 1 5.47 -1.15 11.23
CA MET A 1 5.53 -1.27 9.75
C MET A 1 4.52 -2.31 9.30
N GLY A 2 3.28 -1.94 8.98
CA GLY A 2 2.19 -2.88 8.66
C GLY A 2 2.30 -3.56 7.28
N VAL A 3 3.50 -3.89 6.82
CA VAL A 3 3.75 -4.51 5.51
C VAL A 3 4.36 -5.89 5.73
N SER A 4 3.78 -6.91 5.10
CA SER A 4 4.28 -8.27 5.20
C SER A 4 5.60 -8.45 4.43
N SER A 5 6.47 -9.34 4.91
CA SER A 5 7.73 -9.67 4.22
C SER A 5 7.51 -10.16 2.78
N ALA A 6 6.38 -10.80 2.49
CA ALA A 6 6.00 -11.20 1.13
C ALA A 6 5.78 -9.98 0.21
N THR A 7 5.20 -8.90 0.74
CA THR A 7 5.00 -7.65 0.00
C THR A 7 6.34 -6.97 -0.31
N ILE A 8 7.25 -6.94 0.66
CA ILE A 8 8.62 -6.42 0.48
C ILE A 8 9.35 -7.22 -0.61
N ARG A 9 9.28 -8.56 -0.57
CA ARG A 9 9.87 -9.41 -1.63
C ARG A 9 9.28 -9.12 -3.02
N LYS A 10 7.96 -8.90 -3.11
CA LYS A 10 7.30 -8.56 -4.38
C LYS A 10 7.74 -7.18 -4.90
N TRP A 11 8.11 -6.24 -4.03
CA TRP A 11 8.70 -4.97 -4.45
C TRP A 11 10.11 -5.14 -4.98
N ALA A 12 10.94 -5.92 -4.28
CA ALA A 12 12.29 -6.22 -4.73
C ALA A 12 12.27 -6.94 -6.09
N SER A 13 11.40 -7.93 -6.26
CA SER A 13 11.28 -8.66 -7.53
C SER A 13 10.79 -7.80 -8.70
N ARG A 14 10.08 -6.70 -8.40
CA ARG A 14 9.63 -5.72 -9.41
C ARG A 14 10.61 -4.56 -9.60
N GLY A 15 11.78 -4.59 -8.97
CA GLY A 15 12.79 -3.54 -9.05
C GLY A 15 12.34 -2.20 -8.44
N LYS A 16 11.37 -2.23 -7.51
CA LYS A 16 10.85 -1.00 -6.86
C LYS A 16 11.67 -0.56 -5.65
N ILE A 17 12.39 -1.50 -5.04
CA ILE A 17 13.33 -1.24 -3.97
C ILE A 17 14.66 -1.90 -4.29
N THR A 18 15.72 -1.26 -3.83
CA THR A 18 17.07 -1.78 -3.99
C THR A 18 17.34 -2.84 -2.92
N ARG A 19 17.74 -4.03 -3.36
CA ARG A 19 18.18 -5.10 -2.46
C ARG A 19 19.66 -4.90 -2.14
N LEU A 20 19.97 -4.61 -0.88
CA LEU A 20 21.32 -4.55 -0.35
C LEU A 20 21.66 -5.85 0.42
N GLY A 21 22.93 -6.05 0.70
CA GLY A 21 23.41 -7.18 1.50
C GLY A 21 23.71 -8.47 0.73
N THR A 22 23.87 -9.58 1.45
CA THR A 22 24.31 -10.87 0.91
C THR A 22 23.13 -11.72 0.43
N ALA A 23 23.40 -12.84 -0.25
CA ALA A 23 22.34 -13.77 -0.68
C ALA A 23 21.50 -14.28 0.52
N GLN A 24 22.12 -14.47 1.68
CA GLN A 24 21.48 -14.98 2.90
C GLN A 24 20.80 -13.88 3.72
N ARG A 25 21.29 -12.63 3.65
CA ARG A 25 20.72 -11.50 4.39
C ARG A 25 20.46 -10.33 3.45
N ALA A 26 19.19 -10.12 3.14
CA ALA A 26 18.75 -8.96 2.39
C ALA A 26 18.51 -7.79 3.35
N GLU A 27 19.07 -6.64 3.00
CA GLU A 27 18.89 -5.36 3.67
C GLU A 27 18.22 -4.39 2.70
N TYR A 28 17.40 -3.50 3.23
CA TYR A 28 16.61 -2.55 2.44
C TYR A 28 16.62 -1.20 3.13
N ASP A 29 16.64 -0.14 2.33
CA ASP A 29 16.48 1.23 2.82
C ASP A 29 15.03 1.43 3.32
N LEU A 30 14.89 1.88 4.57
CA LEU A 30 13.59 2.14 5.19
C LEU A 30 12.87 3.31 4.49
N ASP A 31 13.59 4.31 4.01
CA ASP A 31 13.00 5.48 3.34
C ASP A 31 12.40 5.11 1.99
N GLU A 32 13.00 4.18 1.24
CA GLU A 32 12.40 3.62 0.01
C GLU A 32 11.10 2.87 0.33
N LEU A 33 11.10 2.07 1.41
CA LEU A 33 9.92 1.32 1.85
C LEU A 33 8.78 2.26 2.27
N TYR A 34 9.08 3.31 3.02
CA TYR A 34 8.08 4.31 3.45
C TYR A 34 7.53 5.11 2.27
N ARG A 35 8.37 5.50 1.30
CA ARG A 35 7.93 6.20 0.09
C ARG A 35 6.97 5.33 -0.73
N LEU A 36 7.30 4.06 -0.95
CA LEU A 36 6.41 3.14 -1.69
C LEU A 36 5.07 2.89 -1.00
N ARG A 37 5.07 2.84 0.33
CA ARG A 37 3.82 2.75 1.09
C ARG A 37 2.94 3.97 0.84
N GLN A 38 3.49 5.17 0.99
CA GLN A 38 2.75 6.42 0.81
C GLN A 38 2.23 6.60 -0.63
N THR A 39 3.00 6.18 -1.65
CA THR A 39 2.56 6.25 -3.04
C THR A 39 1.36 5.35 -3.33
N ARG A 40 1.26 4.21 -2.63
CA ARG A 40 0.10 3.31 -2.76
C ARG A 40 -1.13 3.83 -2.04
N ASP A 41 -0.95 4.39 -0.86
CA ASP A 41 -2.04 4.99 -0.10
C ASP A 41 -2.62 6.22 -0.84
N ARG A 42 -1.78 6.96 -1.59
CA ARG A 42 -2.23 8.09 -2.44
C ARG A 42 -2.90 7.68 -3.75
N GLY A 43 -2.84 6.41 -4.15
CA GLY A 43 -3.30 5.94 -5.46
C GLY A 43 -4.72 5.37 -5.51
N ALA A 44 -5.44 5.34 -4.39
CA ALA A 44 -6.81 4.85 -4.35
C ALA A 44 -7.76 5.96 -3.84
N PRO A 45 -8.54 6.64 -4.72
CA PRO A 45 -9.81 7.16 -4.25
C PRO A 45 -10.63 5.96 -3.77
N SER A 46 -11.02 6.02 -2.49
CA SER A 46 -11.91 5.10 -1.83
C SER A 46 -13.04 4.67 -2.75
N ARG A 47 -13.16 3.36 -3.01
CA ARG A 47 -14.33 2.73 -3.61
C ARG A 47 -15.50 2.68 -2.59
N ALA A 48 -15.65 3.75 -1.83
CA ALA A 48 -16.56 3.88 -0.70
C ALA A 48 -16.98 5.35 -0.59
N GLN A 49 -17.86 5.78 -1.51
CA GLN A 49 -18.70 6.98 -1.39
C GLN A 49 -19.86 6.84 -2.38
N THR A 50 -20.63 5.78 -2.23
CA THR A 50 -21.94 5.65 -2.88
C THR A 50 -22.73 4.66 -2.04
N VAL A 51 -23.29 5.11 -0.92
CA VAL A 51 -24.54 4.59 -0.31
C VAL A 51 -24.81 5.34 1.01
N ASP A 52 -24.80 6.67 1.00
CA ASP A 52 -25.35 7.47 2.11
C ASP A 52 -26.10 8.68 1.53
N ASP A 53 -27.01 8.42 0.58
CA ASP A 53 -27.96 9.42 0.05
C ASP A 53 -29.34 8.78 -0.22
N ALA A 54 -29.71 7.75 0.54
CA ALA A 54 -31.08 7.23 0.58
C ALA A 54 -31.74 7.57 1.91
N ALA A 55 -31.71 8.86 2.25
CA ALA A 55 -32.68 9.47 3.14
C ALA A 55 -33.60 10.34 2.28
N ASP A 56 -34.56 9.72 1.61
CA ASP A 56 -35.69 10.43 1.02
C ASP A 56 -36.99 9.79 1.52
N SER A 57 -37.66 10.57 2.36
CA SER A 57 -39.10 10.70 2.51
C SER A 57 -39.91 9.49 2.99
N GLY A 58 -40.27 9.55 4.27
CA GLY A 58 -41.56 9.01 4.70
C GLY A 58 -42.69 9.80 4.04
N SER A 59 -43.79 9.10 3.71
CA SER A 59 -45.12 9.70 3.69
C SER A 59 -46.19 8.59 3.67
N ASP A 60 -47.16 8.77 4.58
CA ASP A 60 -48.55 8.25 4.66
C ASP A 60 -48.81 6.72 4.72
#